data_AF-A0A561PZ02-F1
#
_entry.id   AF-A0A561PZ02-F1
#
_cell.length_a   1.000
_cell.length_b   1.000
_cell.length_c   1.000
_cell.angle_alpha   90.00
_cell.angle_beta   90.00
_cell.angle_gamma   90.00
#
_symmetry.space_group_name_H-M   'P 1'
#
loop_
_entity.id
_entity.type
_entity.pdbx_description
1 polymer ?
#
loop_
_entity_poly.entity_id
_entity_poly.type
_entity_poly.pdbx_seq_one_letter_code
_entity_poly.pdbx_strand_id
1 'polypeptide(L)'
;MSWLLFYPITMWRSVLRPLYMMRYADTELADRPEDQYEDTLSPPLFLLITLLLSQGLSGQLPSVFDPNEATRQLGSGSNLLIARGVIFGVYPLSMAVTLLRWKQVRITRDTLRPPFFSQCYVAAPFAFILVLGIDFFSMPQEKGILPGIIAVAVALGWYAQAQIRWFTRDLEISAIKATITFIGAFMIATVAALSVAVMINLDAQSFASGAR
;
A
#
# COMPACT_ATOMS: atom_id res chain seq x y z
N MET A 1 -22.83 -1.74 5.70
CA MET A 1 -23.23 -2.15 4.33
C MET A 1 -22.98 -1.08 3.26
N SER A 2 -22.69 0.17 3.63
CA SER A 2 -22.32 1.26 2.71
C SER A 2 -20.97 1.06 1.98
N TRP A 3 -20.04 0.30 2.56
CA TRP A 3 -18.68 0.11 2.02
C TRP A 3 -18.63 -0.52 0.62
N LEU A 4 -19.62 -1.35 0.24
CA LEU A 4 -19.69 -1.98 -1.09
C LEU A 4 -19.87 -0.95 -2.21
N LEU A 5 -20.52 0.18 -1.91
CA LEU A 5 -20.73 1.29 -2.83
C LEU A 5 -19.55 2.27 -2.79
N PHE A 6 -19.05 2.58 -1.60
CA PHE A 6 -17.96 3.54 -1.42
C PHE A 6 -16.59 3.02 -1.85
N TYR A 7 -16.33 1.71 -1.75
CA TYR A 7 -15.06 1.13 -2.21
C TYR A 7 -14.76 1.39 -3.70
N PRO A 8 -15.63 1.00 -4.66
CA PRO A 8 -15.34 1.20 -6.08
C PRO A 8 -15.23 2.69 -6.43
N ILE A 9 -16.02 3.56 -5.79
CA ILE A 9 -15.93 5.02 -5.96
C ILE A 9 -14.58 5.54 -5.45
N THR A 10 -14.17 5.11 -4.25
CA THR A 10 -12.89 5.51 -3.64
C THR A 10 -11.71 5.02 -4.47
N MET A 11 -11.74 3.78 -4.95
CA MET A 11 -10.72 3.22 -5.83
C MET A 11 -10.63 4.01 -7.15
N TRP A 12 -11.77 4.27 -7.79
CA TRP A 12 -11.83 5.04 -9.02
C TRP A 12 -11.27 6.46 -8.86
N ARG A 13 -11.67 7.17 -7.80
CA ARG A 13 -11.17 8.51 -7.47
C ARG A 13 -9.67 8.47 -7.15
N SER A 14 -9.19 7.45 -6.43
CA SER A 14 -7.78 7.29 -6.08
C SER A 14 -6.89 7.04 -7.30
N VAL A 15 -7.37 6.26 -8.27
CA VAL A 15 -6.64 5.98 -9.51
C VAL A 15 -6.61 7.19 -10.46
N LEU A 16 -7.76 7.85 -10.67
CA LEU A 16 -7.89 8.94 -11.64
C LEU A 16 -7.45 10.30 -11.11
N ARG A 17 -7.64 10.56 -9.82
CA ARG A 17 -7.35 11.86 -9.19
C ARG A 17 -6.53 11.68 -7.90
N PRO A 18 -5.35 11.03 -7.96
CA PRO A 18 -4.57 10.67 -6.75
C PRO A 18 -4.22 11.90 -5.90
N LEU A 19 -3.80 13.00 -6.53
CA LEU A 19 -3.41 14.23 -5.83
C LEU A 19 -4.60 14.97 -5.21
N TYR A 20 -5.80 14.79 -5.74
CA TYR A 20 -7.01 15.31 -5.11
C TYR A 20 -7.34 14.48 -3.87
N MET A 21 -7.30 13.15 -3.97
CA MET A 21 -7.56 12.26 -2.84
C MET A 21 -6.54 12.43 -1.70
N MET A 22 -5.28 12.69 -2.04
CA MET A 22 -4.23 13.03 -1.07
C MET A 22 -4.59 14.30 -0.27
N ARG A 23 -5.05 15.38 -0.94
CA ARG A 23 -5.46 16.62 -0.27
C ARG A 23 -6.78 16.48 0.47
N TYR A 24 -7.72 15.71 -0.09
CA TYR A 24 -9.01 15.39 0.51
C TYR A 24 -8.84 14.70 1.86
N ALA A 25 -7.89 13.76 1.97
CA ALA A 25 -7.60 13.10 3.24
C ALA A 25 -7.21 14.10 4.34
N ASP A 26 -6.39 15.09 4.00
CA ASP A 26 -5.92 16.11 4.94
C ASP A 26 -7.05 17.04 5.40
N THR A 27 -7.97 17.41 4.50
CA THR A 27 -9.11 18.28 4.82
C THR A 27 -10.16 17.57 5.67
N GLU A 28 -10.50 16.33 5.33
CA GLU A 28 -11.49 15.53 6.08
C GLU A 28 -11.05 15.21 7.50
N LEU A 29 -9.74 15.09 7.72
CA LEU A 29 -9.19 14.92 9.07
C LEU A 29 -9.42 16.13 9.98
N ALA A 30 -9.69 17.31 9.42
CA ALA A 30 -10.02 18.52 10.17
C ALA A 30 -11.52 18.63 10.51
N ASP A 31 -12.37 17.80 9.89
CA ASP A 31 -13.80 17.76 10.18
C ASP A 31 -14.10 17.06 11.51
N ARG A 32 -15.33 17.22 11.99
CA ARG A 32 -15.75 16.58 13.25
C ARG A 32 -15.67 15.06 13.05
N PRO A 33 -15.26 14.28 14.07
CA PRO A 33 -15.04 12.83 13.93
C PRO A 33 -16.22 12.05 13.33
N GLU A 34 -17.43 12.55 13.54
CA GLU A 34 -18.69 12.01 13.04
C GLU A 34 -18.94 12.30 11.54
N ASP A 35 -18.35 13.37 11.02
CA ASP A 35 -18.49 13.83 9.63
C ASP A 35 -17.29 13.40 8.74
N GLN A 36 -16.23 12.82 9.34
CA GLN A 36 -15.02 12.43 8.58
C GLN A 36 -15.30 11.27 7.63
N TYR A 37 -14.93 11.45 6.37
CA TYR A 37 -15.01 10.44 5.32
C TYR A 37 -16.43 9.94 5.04
N GLU A 38 -17.47 10.77 5.19
CA GLU A 38 -18.85 10.36 4.88
C GLU A 38 -19.02 9.82 3.45
N ASP A 39 -18.31 10.42 2.49
CA ASP A 39 -18.41 10.12 1.05
C ASP A 39 -17.40 9.07 0.55
N THR A 40 -16.52 8.55 1.41
CA THR A 40 -15.46 7.62 1.03
C THR A 40 -15.15 6.61 2.14
N LEU A 41 -14.25 5.67 1.89
CA LEU A 41 -13.72 4.85 2.98
C LEU A 41 -12.56 5.57 3.67
N SER A 42 -12.44 5.40 4.99
CA SER A 42 -11.29 5.91 5.71
C SER A 42 -9.99 5.33 5.12
N PRO A 43 -8.92 6.12 4.97
CA PRO A 43 -7.80 5.72 4.11
C PRO A 43 -7.08 4.42 4.53
N PRO A 44 -6.80 4.17 5.83
CA PRO A 44 -6.20 2.91 6.26
C PRO A 44 -7.12 1.70 6.03
N LEU A 45 -8.43 1.88 6.21
CA LEU A 45 -9.42 0.83 5.98
C LEU A 45 -9.56 0.54 4.48
N PHE A 46 -9.53 1.56 3.64
CA PHE A 46 -9.50 1.41 2.19
C PHE A 46 -8.30 0.55 1.74
N LEU A 47 -7.09 0.83 2.25
CA LEU A 47 -5.91 0.00 2.01
C LEU A 47 -6.13 -1.45 2.48
N LEU A 48 -6.64 -1.65 3.70
CA LEU A 48 -6.88 -2.98 4.25
C LEU A 48 -7.88 -3.79 3.39
N ILE A 49 -9.02 -3.18 3.01
CA ILE A 49 -10.01 -3.83 2.13
C ILE A 49 -9.40 -4.14 0.76
N THR A 50 -8.57 -3.24 0.22
CA THR A 50 -7.89 -3.46 -1.06
C THR A 50 -6.95 -4.66 -1.00
N LEU A 51 -6.20 -4.81 0.10
CA LEU A 51 -5.33 -5.96 0.34
C LEU A 51 -6.12 -7.27 0.53
N LEU A 52 -7.27 -7.21 1.20
CA LEU A 52 -8.19 -8.34 1.34
C LEU A 52 -8.75 -8.78 -0.01
N LEU A 53 -9.19 -7.83 -0.84
CA LEU A 53 -9.69 -8.11 -2.19
C LEU A 53 -8.58 -8.64 -3.10
N SER A 54 -7.38 -8.07 -3.00
CA SER A 54 -6.20 -8.58 -3.69
C SER A 54 -5.93 -10.04 -3.30
N GLN A 55 -5.93 -10.38 -2.00
CA GLN A 55 -5.78 -11.76 -1.53
C GLN A 55 -6.85 -12.71 -2.10
N GLY A 56 -8.12 -12.28 -2.09
CA GLY A 56 -9.22 -13.07 -2.64
C GLY A 56 -9.06 -13.33 -4.13
N LEU A 57 -8.51 -12.36 -4.87
CA LEU A 57 -8.22 -12.50 -6.30
C LEU A 57 -6.97 -13.36 -6.56
N SER A 58 -5.91 -13.19 -5.77
CA SER A 58 -4.70 -14.04 -5.83
C SER A 58 -5.05 -15.52 -5.71
N GLY A 59 -5.99 -15.87 -4.82
CA GLY A 59 -6.44 -17.26 -4.62
C GLY A 59 -7.20 -17.86 -5.81
N GLN A 60 -7.67 -17.04 -6.75
CA GLN A 60 -8.34 -17.50 -7.98
C GLN A 60 -7.37 -17.66 -9.16
N LEU A 61 -6.16 -17.11 -9.06
CA LEU A 61 -5.16 -17.22 -10.11
C LEU A 61 -4.46 -18.59 -10.04
N PRO A 62 -4.28 -19.29 -11.18
CA PRO A 62 -3.44 -20.48 -11.23
C PRO A 62 -2.02 -20.16 -10.75
N SER A 63 -1.55 -20.86 -9.72
CA SER A 63 -0.22 -20.68 -9.15
C SER A 63 0.53 -22.00 -9.08
N VAL A 64 1.84 -21.96 -9.32
CA VAL A 64 2.75 -23.09 -9.08
C VAL A 64 2.99 -23.29 -7.58
N PHE A 65 2.76 -22.27 -6.75
CA PHE A 65 2.84 -22.35 -5.29
C PHE A 65 1.48 -22.70 -4.68
N ASP A 66 1.48 -23.48 -3.59
CA ASP A 66 0.25 -23.79 -2.85
C ASP A 66 -0.35 -22.49 -2.25
N PRO A 67 -1.55 -22.07 -2.68
CA PRO A 67 -2.19 -20.85 -2.21
C PRO A 67 -2.45 -20.84 -0.69
N ASN A 68 -2.50 -22.01 -0.07
CA ASN A 68 -2.79 -22.15 1.36
C ASN A 68 -1.54 -22.15 2.23
N GLU A 69 -0.34 -22.27 1.65
CA GLU A 69 0.90 -22.40 2.43
C GLU A 69 1.14 -21.18 3.32
N ALA A 70 1.03 -19.97 2.77
CA ALA A 70 1.19 -18.73 3.53
C ALA A 70 0.12 -18.59 4.63
N THR A 71 -1.12 -19.04 4.36
CA THR A 71 -2.22 -19.02 5.35
C THR A 71 -1.98 -20.03 6.47
N ARG A 72 -1.44 -21.21 6.15
CA ARG A 72 -1.09 -22.25 7.13
C ARG A 72 0.09 -21.83 8.00
N GLN A 73 1.13 -21.25 7.40
CA GLN A 73 2.31 -20.75 8.13
C GLN A 73 1.93 -19.65 9.13
N LEU A 74 1.00 -18.77 8.78
CA LEU A 74 0.53 -17.71 9.66
C LEU A 74 -0.66 -18.11 10.55
N GLY A 75 -1.12 -19.36 10.48
CA GLY A 75 -2.20 -19.91 11.29
C GLY A 75 -3.62 -19.42 10.94
N SER A 76 -3.79 -18.29 10.26
CA SER A 76 -5.10 -17.81 9.79
C SER A 76 -5.00 -16.81 8.63
N GLY A 77 -6.08 -16.69 7.84
CA GLY A 77 -6.18 -15.67 6.80
C GLY A 77 -6.15 -14.24 7.35
N SER A 78 -6.63 -14.03 8.57
CA SER A 78 -6.56 -12.74 9.27
C SER A 78 -5.12 -12.33 9.57
N ASN A 79 -4.27 -13.27 10.00
CA ASN A 79 -2.86 -13.00 10.25
C ASN A 79 -2.10 -12.66 8.95
N LEU A 80 -2.44 -13.32 7.84
CA LEU A 80 -1.91 -12.96 6.52
C LEU A 80 -2.32 -11.56 6.08
N LEU A 81 -3.58 -11.17 6.32
CA LEU A 81 -4.05 -9.82 6.01
C LEU A 81 -3.35 -8.76 6.87
N ILE A 82 -3.16 -9.02 8.17
CA ILE A 82 -2.42 -8.14 9.08
C ILE A 82 -0.97 -8.00 8.61
N ALA A 83 -0.30 -9.11 8.29
CA ALA A 83 1.06 -9.10 7.77
C ALA A 83 1.19 -8.24 6.51
N ARG A 84 0.29 -8.44 5.53
CA ARG A 84 0.23 -7.60 4.32
C ARG A 84 -0.03 -6.13 4.66
N GLY A 85 -0.96 -5.85 5.58
CA GLY A 85 -1.27 -4.50 6.03
C GLY A 85 -0.05 -3.79 6.63
N VAL A 86 0.73 -4.48 7.46
CA VAL A 86 1.97 -3.93 8.03
C VAL A 86 3.02 -3.71 6.94
N ILE A 87 3.29 -4.71 6.09
CA ILE A 87 4.30 -4.64 5.03
C ILE A 87 3.98 -3.51 4.05
N PHE A 88 2.76 -3.47 3.51
CA PHE A 88 2.36 -2.43 2.55
C PHE A 88 2.15 -1.07 3.21
N GLY A 89 1.80 -1.03 4.50
CA GLY A 89 1.70 0.20 5.29
C GLY A 89 3.04 0.93 5.47
N VAL A 90 4.17 0.25 5.29
CA VAL A 90 5.51 0.87 5.31
C VAL A 90 5.67 1.91 4.19
N TYR A 91 5.09 1.68 3.01
CA TYR A 91 5.19 2.60 1.88
C TYR A 91 4.56 3.98 2.16
N PRO A 92 3.27 4.10 2.53
CA PRO A 92 2.68 5.39 2.86
C PRO A 92 3.33 6.02 4.10
N LEU A 93 3.76 5.23 5.08
CA LEU A 93 4.48 5.72 6.25
C LEU A 93 5.82 6.36 5.88
N SER A 94 6.62 5.70 5.03
CA SER A 94 7.92 6.22 4.58
C SER A 94 7.77 7.55 3.84
N MET A 95 6.77 7.67 2.97
CA MET A 95 6.49 8.91 2.24
C MET A 95 6.05 10.04 3.17
N ALA A 96 5.16 9.75 4.12
CA ALA A 96 4.70 10.71 5.12
C ALA A 96 5.83 11.20 6.03
N VAL A 97 6.68 10.28 6.53
CA VAL A 97 7.85 10.62 7.34
C VAL A 97 8.84 11.46 6.55
N THR A 98 9.08 11.13 5.29
CA THR A 98 9.97 11.89 4.41
C THR A 98 9.48 13.33 4.24
N LEU A 99 8.18 13.53 4.02
CA LEU A 99 7.57 14.86 3.95
C LEU A 99 7.79 15.67 5.23
N LEU A 100 7.48 15.09 6.40
CA LEU A 100 7.61 15.79 7.68
C LEU A 100 9.05 16.13 8.01
N ARG A 101 9.99 15.21 7.74
CA ARG A 101 11.43 15.47 7.90
C ARG A 101 11.88 16.61 7.00
N TRP A 102 11.40 16.65 5.77
CA TRP A 102 11.74 17.74 4.86
C TRP A 102 11.20 19.08 5.34
N LYS A 103 9.94 19.12 5.79
CA LYS A 103 9.30 20.31 6.35
C LYS A 103 9.82 20.71 7.74
N GLN A 104 10.77 19.96 8.30
CA GLN A 104 11.31 20.16 9.66
C GLN A 104 10.21 20.17 10.74
N VAL A 105 9.12 19.43 10.50
CA VAL A 105 8.02 19.29 11.44
C VAL A 105 8.32 18.13 12.38
N ARG A 106 8.14 18.36 13.69
CA ARG A 106 8.31 17.30 14.69
C ARG A 106 7.39 16.13 14.37
N ILE A 107 7.94 14.93 14.29
CA ILE A 107 7.17 13.71 14.06
C ILE A 107 6.47 13.33 15.36
N THR A 108 5.15 13.46 15.35
CA THR A 108 4.23 13.05 16.42
C THR A 108 3.09 12.28 15.77
N ARG A 109 2.27 11.61 16.58
CA ARG A 109 1.08 10.91 16.05
C ARG A 109 0.15 11.86 15.28
N ASP A 110 0.02 13.10 15.75
CA ASP A 110 -0.92 14.07 15.20
C ASP A 110 -0.39 14.72 13.93
N THR A 111 0.92 14.99 13.85
CA THR A 111 1.54 15.52 12.62
C THR A 111 1.69 14.45 11.53
N LEU A 112 1.81 13.18 11.91
CA LEU A 112 1.96 12.05 11.00
C LEU A 112 0.65 11.58 10.39
N ARG A 113 -0.46 11.68 11.13
CA ARG A 113 -1.74 11.14 10.70
C ARG A 113 -2.22 11.71 9.36
N PRO A 114 -2.23 13.04 9.13
CA PRO A 114 -2.65 13.58 7.83
C PRO A 114 -1.85 13.07 6.64
N PRO A 115 -0.51 13.25 6.59
CA PRO A 115 0.25 12.77 5.45
C PRO A 115 0.21 11.24 5.34
N PHE A 116 0.10 10.47 6.43
CA PHE A 116 -0.06 9.03 6.34
C PHE A 116 -1.39 8.62 5.69
N PHE A 117 -2.48 9.30 6.05
CA PHE A 117 -3.83 9.03 5.54
C PHE A 117 -3.93 9.40 4.06
N SER A 118 -3.41 10.57 3.69
CA SER A 118 -3.21 11.01 2.32
C SER A 118 -2.52 9.95 1.45
N GLN A 119 -1.45 9.37 1.99
CA GLN A 119 -0.64 8.38 1.30
C GLN A 119 -1.34 7.01 1.16
N CYS A 120 -2.23 6.64 2.09
CA CYS A 120 -2.97 5.38 2.01
C CYS A 120 -3.88 5.30 0.78
N TYR A 121 -4.48 6.42 0.32
CA TYR A 121 -5.31 6.42 -0.90
C TYR A 121 -4.52 6.06 -2.16
N VAL A 122 -3.23 6.39 -2.21
CA VAL A 122 -2.38 6.12 -3.38
C VAL A 122 -1.62 4.80 -3.21
N ALA A 123 -1.28 4.42 -1.97
CA ALA A 123 -0.68 3.13 -1.66
C ALA A 123 -1.62 1.95 -1.98
N ALA A 124 -2.93 2.11 -1.78
CA ALA A 124 -3.90 1.05 -2.05
C ALA A 124 -3.93 0.56 -3.51
N PRO A 125 -4.17 1.41 -4.54
CA PRO A 125 -4.13 0.99 -5.93
C PRO A 125 -2.74 0.50 -6.37
N PHE A 126 -1.67 1.10 -5.83
CA PHE A 126 -0.30 0.62 -6.05
C PHE A 126 -0.12 -0.81 -5.56
N ALA A 127 -0.47 -1.08 -4.29
CA ALA A 127 -0.34 -2.40 -3.68
C ALA A 127 -1.20 -3.44 -4.41
N PHE A 128 -2.43 -3.08 -4.80
CA PHE A 128 -3.33 -3.97 -5.55
C PHE A 128 -2.69 -4.46 -6.86
N ILE A 129 -2.25 -3.53 -7.71
CA ILE A 129 -1.68 -3.88 -9.02
C ILE A 129 -0.33 -4.57 -8.85
N LEU A 130 0.50 -4.13 -7.88
CA LEU A 130 1.79 -4.74 -7.63
C LEU A 130 1.65 -6.20 -7.20
N VAL A 131 0.75 -6.50 -6.24
CA VAL A 131 0.52 -7.88 -5.78
C VAL A 131 0.04 -8.76 -6.92
N LEU A 132 -0.92 -8.31 -7.73
CA LEU A 132 -1.38 -9.08 -8.89
C LEU A 132 -0.27 -9.30 -9.93
N GLY A 133 0.59 -8.30 -10.13
CA GLY A 133 1.77 -8.44 -10.98
C GLY A 133 2.75 -9.49 -10.46
N ILE A 134 2.94 -9.56 -9.14
CA ILE A 134 3.75 -10.59 -8.49
C ILE A 134 3.10 -11.97 -8.63
N ASP A 135 1.78 -12.06 -8.43
CA ASP A 135 1.05 -13.32 -8.57
C ASP A 135 1.13 -13.88 -10.00
N PHE A 136 1.15 -13.02 -11.03
CA PHE A 136 1.34 -13.46 -12.41
C PHE A 136 2.68 -14.17 -12.62
N PHE A 137 3.76 -13.77 -11.96
CA PHE A 137 5.03 -14.51 -12.06
C PHE A 137 4.96 -15.93 -11.49
N SER A 138 3.97 -16.21 -10.64
CA SER A 138 3.74 -17.53 -10.08
C SER A 138 2.88 -18.43 -10.98
N MET A 139 2.41 -17.94 -12.13
CA MET A 139 1.60 -18.75 -13.05
C MET A 139 2.41 -19.85 -13.75
N PRO A 140 1.83 -21.04 -13.97
CA PRO A 140 2.49 -22.11 -14.71
C PRO A 140 2.87 -21.73 -16.15
N GLN A 141 3.89 -22.42 -16.69
CA GLN A 141 4.25 -22.40 -18.11
C GLN A 141 4.65 -21.01 -18.65
N GLU A 142 5.20 -20.15 -17.80
CA GLU A 142 5.70 -18.80 -18.15
C GLU A 142 4.64 -17.83 -18.71
N LYS A 143 3.36 -18.24 -18.77
CA LYS A 143 2.25 -17.44 -19.33
C LYS A 143 2.04 -16.12 -18.61
N GLY A 144 2.44 -16.05 -17.34
CA GLY A 144 2.28 -14.87 -16.52
C GLY A 144 3.46 -13.89 -16.52
N ILE A 145 4.59 -14.20 -17.20
CA ILE A 145 5.78 -13.31 -17.16
C ILE A 145 5.47 -11.95 -17.79
N LEU A 146 4.96 -11.92 -19.02
CA LEU A 146 4.63 -10.67 -19.71
C LEU A 146 3.57 -9.83 -18.96
N PRO A 147 2.39 -10.37 -18.59
CA PRO A 147 1.41 -9.59 -17.83
C PRO A 147 1.94 -9.18 -16.45
N GLY A 148 2.79 -9.99 -15.81
CA GLY A 148 3.46 -9.65 -14.55
C GLY A 148 4.39 -8.45 -14.70
N ILE A 149 5.27 -8.44 -15.71
CA ILE A 149 6.16 -7.30 -16.00
C ILE A 149 5.34 -6.04 -16.28
N ILE A 150 4.30 -6.14 -17.10
CA ILE A 150 3.44 -4.99 -17.43
C ILE A 150 2.76 -4.46 -16.17
N ALA A 151 2.15 -5.33 -15.35
CA ALA A 151 1.47 -4.92 -14.12
C ALA A 151 2.43 -4.24 -13.14
N VAL A 152 3.61 -4.81 -12.90
CA VAL A 152 4.63 -4.21 -12.02
C VAL A 152 5.11 -2.87 -12.56
N ALA A 153 5.40 -2.77 -13.86
CA ALA A 153 5.83 -1.52 -14.49
C ALA A 153 4.75 -0.43 -14.39
N VAL A 154 3.48 -0.80 -14.60
CA VAL A 154 2.34 0.11 -14.46
C VAL A 154 2.19 0.56 -13.00
N ALA A 155 2.25 -0.36 -12.03
CA ALA A 155 2.15 -0.04 -10.61
C ALA A 155 3.25 0.94 -10.17
N LEU A 156 4.51 0.62 -10.49
CA LEU A 156 5.66 1.46 -10.16
C LEU A 156 5.61 2.81 -10.86
N GLY A 157 5.32 2.82 -12.16
CA GLY A 157 5.23 4.04 -12.96
C GLY A 157 4.12 4.96 -12.47
N TRP A 158 2.93 4.43 -12.23
CA TRP A 158 1.79 5.20 -11.72
C TRP A 158 2.03 5.73 -10.30
N TYR A 159 2.60 4.90 -9.41
CA TYR A 159 2.91 5.32 -8.05
C TYR A 159 3.99 6.41 -8.02
N ALA A 160 5.09 6.22 -8.75
CA ALA A 160 6.16 7.21 -8.86
C ALA A 160 5.65 8.55 -9.43
N GLN A 161 4.85 8.49 -10.50
CA GLN A 161 4.18 9.64 -11.12
C GLN A 161 3.37 10.45 -10.11
N ALA A 162 2.61 9.78 -9.22
CA ALA A 162 1.80 10.43 -8.20
C ALA A 162 2.67 11.04 -7.09
N GLN A 163 3.65 10.28 -6.57
CA GLN A 163 4.50 10.73 -5.47
C GLN A 163 5.43 11.88 -5.84
N ILE A 164 6.03 11.84 -7.03
CA ILE A 164 6.91 12.91 -7.50
C ILE A 164 6.12 14.22 -7.64
N ARG A 165 4.89 14.17 -8.18
CA ARG A 165 4.02 15.34 -8.26
C ARG A 165 3.59 15.84 -6.89
N TRP A 166 3.32 14.94 -5.96
CA TRP A 166 2.97 15.26 -4.59
C TRP A 166 4.13 15.99 -3.90
N PHE A 167 5.34 15.41 -3.87
CA PHE A 167 6.52 16.06 -3.31
C PHE A 167 6.84 17.41 -3.98
N THR A 168 6.70 17.51 -5.31
CA THR A 168 6.91 18.77 -6.04
C THR A 168 5.97 19.86 -5.53
N ARG A 169 4.70 19.54 -5.29
CA ARG A 169 3.67 20.50 -4.85
C ARG A 169 3.76 20.82 -3.36
N ASP A 170 3.92 19.81 -2.52
CA ASP A 170 3.87 19.97 -1.07
C ASP A 170 5.19 20.46 -0.46
N LEU A 171 6.33 20.23 -1.13
CA LEU A 171 7.63 20.73 -0.70
C LEU A 171 8.10 21.93 -1.54
N GLU A 172 7.36 22.31 -2.58
CA GLU A 172 7.72 23.39 -3.52
C GLU A 172 9.13 23.24 -4.13
N ILE A 173 9.53 21.99 -4.37
CA ILE A 173 10.85 21.65 -4.93
C ILE A 173 10.74 21.29 -6.42
N SER A 174 11.85 21.44 -7.15
CA SER A 174 11.96 20.99 -8.54
C SER A 174 11.67 19.49 -8.69
N ALA A 175 11.10 19.08 -9.84
CA ALA A 175 10.80 17.68 -10.13
C ALA A 175 12.01 16.74 -9.97
N ILE A 176 13.23 17.17 -10.33
CA ILE A 176 14.45 16.37 -10.16
C ILE A 176 14.70 16.05 -8.68
N LYS A 177 14.65 17.08 -7.82
CA LYS A 177 14.78 16.89 -6.37
C LYS A 177 13.67 15.96 -5.84
N ALA A 178 12.43 16.16 -6.26
CA ALA A 178 11.31 15.29 -5.87
C ALA A 178 11.52 13.83 -6.31
N THR A 179 12.07 13.59 -7.50
CA THR A 179 12.43 12.24 -7.97
C THR A 179 13.49 11.59 -7.10
N ILE A 180 14.57 12.31 -6.76
CA ILE A 180 15.63 11.80 -5.88
C ILE A 180 15.06 11.49 -4.49
N THR A 181 14.26 12.39 -3.93
CA THR A 181 13.57 12.20 -2.65
C THR A 181 12.67 10.97 -2.67
N PHE A 182 11.87 10.81 -3.73
CA PHE A 182 11.02 9.64 -3.93
C PHE A 182 11.83 8.36 -4.00
N ILE A 183 12.90 8.31 -4.81
CA ILE A 183 13.75 7.12 -4.94
C ILE A 183 14.34 6.74 -3.57
N GLY A 184 14.88 7.70 -2.83
CA GLY A 184 15.42 7.46 -1.49
C GLY A 184 14.36 6.91 -0.53
N ALA A 185 13.20 7.57 -0.45
CA ALA A 185 12.09 7.14 0.41
C ALA A 185 11.52 5.77 0.02
N PHE A 186 11.44 5.48 -1.28
CA PHE A 186 10.95 4.22 -1.82
C PHE A 186 11.93 3.06 -1.56
N MET A 187 13.23 3.31 -1.67
CA MET A 187 14.26 2.33 -1.32
C MET A 187 14.23 2.01 0.17
N ILE A 188 14.14 3.03 1.03
CA ILE A 188 13.98 2.84 2.48
C ILE A 188 12.71 2.02 2.78
N ALA A 189 11.59 2.36 2.13
CA ALA A 189 10.34 1.63 2.30
C ALA A 189 10.47 0.17 1.89
N THR A 190 11.13 -0.11 0.76
CA THR A 190 11.32 -1.46 0.23
C THR A 190 12.21 -2.29 1.15
N VAL A 191 13.34 -1.74 1.63
CA VAL A 191 14.22 -2.43 2.58
C VAL A 191 13.48 -2.72 3.89
N ALA A 192 12.74 -1.74 4.43
CA ALA A 192 11.97 -1.92 5.65
C ALA A 192 10.83 -2.95 5.47
N ALA A 193 10.10 -2.89 4.35
CA ALA A 193 9.03 -3.84 4.02
C ALA A 193 9.57 -5.27 3.89
N LEU A 194 10.71 -5.46 3.21
CA LEU A 194 11.38 -6.76 3.10
C LEU A 194 11.87 -7.25 4.47
N SER A 195 12.45 -6.37 5.29
CA SER A 195 12.91 -6.71 6.63
C SER A 195 11.75 -7.21 7.51
N VAL A 196 10.62 -6.50 7.48
CA VAL A 196 9.40 -6.90 8.19
C VAL A 196 8.87 -8.23 7.65
N ALA A 197 8.83 -8.42 6.33
CA ALA A 197 8.37 -9.66 5.72
C ALA A 197 9.24 -10.86 6.14
N VAL A 198 10.56 -10.69 6.17
CA VAL A 198 11.51 -11.72 6.65
C VAL A 198 11.28 -12.01 8.13
N MET A 199 11.15 -11.00 8.99
CA MET A 199 10.88 -11.21 10.41
C MET A 199 9.59 -12.01 10.64
N ILE A 200 8.50 -11.62 9.96
CA ILE A 200 7.22 -12.34 10.05
C ILE A 200 7.37 -13.79 9.58
N ASN A 201 8.13 -14.02 8.50
CA ASN A 201 8.33 -15.37 7.97
C ASN A 201 9.16 -16.24 8.92
N LEU A 202 10.20 -15.70 9.55
CA LEU A 202 11.02 -16.41 10.54
C LEU A 202 10.19 -16.79 11.77
N ASP A 203 9.38 -15.86 12.29
CA ASP A 203 8.47 -16.13 13.41
C ASP A 203 7.47 -17.22 13.02
N ALA A 204 6.86 -17.15 11.84
CA ALA A 204 5.92 -18.16 11.34
C ALA A 204 6.54 -19.57 11.26
N GLN A 205 7.78 -19.68 10.79
CA GLN A 205 8.50 -20.96 10.74
C GLN A 205 8.83 -21.51 12.13
N SER A 206 9.12 -20.63 13.11
CA SER A 206 9.36 -21.04 14.49
C SER A 206 8.12 -21.68 15.13
N PHE A 207 6.93 -21.14 14.88
CA PHE A 207 5.66 -21.72 15.33
C PHE A 207 5.36 -23.06 14.64
N ALA A 208 5.61 -23.16 13.33
CA ALA A 208 5.36 -24.39 12.57
C ALA A 208 6.31 -25.54 12.94
N SER A 209 7.52 -25.24 13.40
CA SER A 209 8.51 -26.24 13.84
C SER A 209 8.30 -26.69 15.28
N GLY A 210 7.80 -25.82 16.17
CA GLY A 210 7.45 -26.18 17.56
C GLY A 210 6.14 -26.96 17.73
N ALA A 211 5.32 -27.05 16.68
CA ALA A 211 4.05 -27.81 16.66
C ALA A 211 4.18 -29.24 16.10
N ARG A 212 5.42 -29.72 15.85
CA ARG A 212 5.72 -31.10 15.44
C ARG A 212 6.29 -31.91 16.59
#